data_AF-A0ABC9QMW5-F1
#
_entry.id   AF-A0ABC9QMW5-F1
#
_cell.length_a   1.000
_cell.length_b   1.000
_cell.length_c   1.000
_cell.angle_alpha   90.00
_cell.angle_beta   90.00
_cell.angle_gamma   90.00
#
_symmetry.space_group_name_H-M   'P 1'
#
loop_
_entity.id
_entity.type
_entity.pdbx_description
1 polymer ?
#
loop_
_entity_poly.entity_id
_entity_poly.type
_entity_poly.pdbx_seq_one_letter_code
_entity_poly.pdbx_strand_id
1 'polypeptide(L)'
;MKIFIFLLTISLNIFALEPYKPSADFSSYFNNINCSQILDKFFYLNCYDYKLKGTKAVAYKVEASNLKDKQIKKRPRFEDDTNI
;
A
#
# COMPACT_ATOMS: atom_id res chain seq x y z
N MET A 1 -24.23 -2.91 -29.05
CA MET A 1 -23.04 -3.77 -28.77
C MET A 1 -21.79 -3.00 -28.37
N LYS A 2 -21.35 -1.96 -29.09
CA LYS A 2 -20.11 -1.21 -28.77
C LYS A 2 -20.10 -0.58 -27.36
N ILE A 3 -21.23 -0.04 -26.88
CA ILE A 3 -21.35 0.55 -25.54
C ILE A 3 -21.19 -0.50 -24.42
N PHE A 4 -21.74 -1.70 -24.61
CA PHE A 4 -21.58 -2.80 -23.65
C PHE A 4 -20.13 -3.28 -23.56
N ILE A 5 -19.41 -3.32 -24.69
CA ILE A 5 -17.97 -3.64 -24.70
C ILE A 5 -17.18 -2.55 -23.95
N PHE A 6 -17.53 -1.28 -24.15
CA PHE A 6 -16.87 -0.16 -23.47
C PHE A 6 -17.10 -0.16 -21.94
N LEU A 7 -18.32 -0.43 -21.49
CA LEU A 7 -18.65 -0.58 -20.07
C LEU A 7 -17.96 -1.80 -19.41
N LEU A 8 -17.83 -2.90 -20.16
CA LEU A 8 -17.09 -4.08 -19.71
C LEU A 8 -15.59 -3.78 -19.56
N THR A 9 -15.01 -2.99 -20.47
CA THR A 9 -13.60 -2.57 -20.34
C THR A 9 -13.37 -1.61 -19.16
N ILE A 10 -14.32 -0.72 -18.85
CA ILE A 10 -14.19 0.18 -17.69
C ILE A 10 -14.28 -0.60 -16.38
N SER A 11 -15.20 -1.54 -16.25
CA SER A 11 -15.37 -2.33 -15.02
C SER A 11 -14.17 -3.24 -14.71
N LEU A 12 -13.49 -3.79 -15.71
CA LEU A 12 -12.28 -4.61 -15.52
C LEU A 12 -11.06 -3.81 -15.01
N ASN A 13 -10.97 -2.51 -15.32
CA ASN A 13 -9.86 -1.67 -14.85
C ASN A 13 -9.96 -1.33 -13.35
N ILE A 14 -11.16 -1.37 -12.77
CA ILE A 14 -11.39 -0.99 -11.36
C ILE A 14 -10.77 -2.02 -10.40
N PHE A 15 -10.79 -3.31 -10.75
CA PHE A 15 -10.27 -4.38 -9.89
C PHE A 15 -8.74 -4.42 -9.77
N ALA A 16 -8.01 -3.77 -10.68
CA ALA A 16 -6.55 -3.74 -10.68
C ALA A 16 -5.95 -2.67 -9.74
N LEU A 17 -6.77 -1.80 -9.16
CA LEU A 17 -6.36 -0.62 -8.38
C LEU A 17 -6.79 -0.68 -6.91
N GLU A 18 -7.32 -1.80 -6.41
CA GLU A 18 -7.64 -1.94 -4.99
C GLU A 18 -6.35 -1.83 -4.15
N PRO A 19 -6.24 -0.82 -3.25
CA PRO A 19 -5.09 -0.71 -2.36
C PRO A 19 -5.05 -1.92 -1.42
N TYR A 20 -3.84 -2.31 -1.01
CA TYR A 20 -3.67 -3.42 -0.08
C TYR A 20 -4.38 -3.12 1.25
N LYS A 21 -5.18 -4.07 1.71
CA LYS A 21 -5.87 -4.01 3.01
C LYS A 21 -5.31 -5.11 3.92
N PRO A 22 -4.91 -4.79 5.17
CA PRO A 22 -4.54 -5.79 6.15
C PRO A 22 -5.68 -6.79 6.41
N SER A 23 -5.36 -8.03 6.78
CA SER A 23 -6.38 -8.99 7.22
C SER A 23 -7.10 -8.48 8.47
N ALA A 24 -8.25 -9.08 8.79
CA ALA A 24 -9.08 -8.67 9.93
C ALA A 24 -8.26 -8.58 11.23
N ASP A 25 -7.42 -9.58 11.50
CA ASP A 25 -6.56 -9.67 12.68
C ASP A 25 -5.59 -8.48 12.84
N PHE A 26 -5.17 -7.88 11.72
CA PHE A 26 -4.21 -6.78 11.72
C PHE A 26 -4.82 -5.42 11.37
N SER A 27 -6.06 -5.39 10.90
CA SER A 27 -6.77 -4.15 10.52
C SER A 27 -6.88 -3.16 11.68
N SER A 28 -6.99 -3.66 12.91
CA SER A 28 -7.11 -2.85 14.13
C SER A 28 -5.86 -2.02 14.43
N TYR A 29 -4.69 -2.34 13.87
CA TYR A 29 -3.49 -1.52 14.05
C TYR A 29 -3.49 -0.27 13.18
N PHE A 30 -4.27 -0.24 12.10
CA PHE A 30 -4.30 0.83 11.11
C PHE A 30 -5.58 1.66 11.23
N ASN A 31 -5.65 2.51 12.25
CA ASN A 31 -6.75 3.44 12.47
C ASN A 31 -6.26 4.76 13.09
N ASN A 32 -7.11 5.78 13.09
CA ASN A 32 -6.79 7.12 13.59
C ASN A 32 -6.63 7.23 15.12
N ILE A 33 -6.95 6.16 15.87
CA ILE A 33 -6.68 6.08 17.32
C ILE A 33 -5.25 5.59 17.55
N ASN A 34 -4.79 4.62 16.74
CA ASN A 34 -3.49 3.98 16.87
C ASN A 34 -2.36 4.67 16.13
N CYS A 35 -2.67 5.35 15.02
CA CYS A 35 -1.75 6.03 14.13
C CYS A 35 -2.00 7.54 14.17
N SER A 36 -0.93 8.33 14.12
CA SER A 36 -1.06 9.76 13.82
C SER A 36 -1.47 9.99 12.37
N GLN A 37 -0.92 9.17 11.46
CA GLN A 37 -1.26 9.18 10.05
C GLN A 37 -1.15 7.76 9.50
N ILE A 38 -2.10 7.38 8.66
CA ILE A 38 -2.02 6.16 7.86
C ILE A 38 -1.55 6.56 6.47
N LEU A 39 -0.36 6.10 6.10
CA LEU A 39 0.25 6.35 4.80
C LEU A 39 0.00 5.13 3.90
N ASP A 40 -0.87 5.29 2.91
CA ASP A 40 -1.09 4.30 1.86
C ASP A 40 -0.06 4.53 0.74
N LYS A 41 1.05 3.78 0.81
CA LYS A 41 2.13 3.84 -0.18
C LYS A 41 1.96 2.68 -1.14
N PHE A 42 2.51 2.82 -2.34
CA PHE A 42 2.31 1.87 -3.44
C PHE A 42 2.53 0.38 -3.08
N PHE A 43 3.51 0.07 -2.22
CA PHE A 43 3.83 -1.31 -1.84
C PHE A 43 3.41 -1.70 -0.42
N TYR A 44 3.02 -0.74 0.41
CA TYR A 44 2.79 -0.98 1.84
C TYR A 44 1.90 0.09 2.47
N LEU A 45 1.17 -0.32 3.49
CA LEU A 45 0.45 0.53 4.40
C LEU A 45 1.32 0.81 5.63
N ASN A 46 1.48 2.08 6.02
CA ASN A 46 2.29 2.47 7.17
C ASN A 46 1.47 3.26 8.19
N CYS A 47 1.45 2.77 9.43
CA CYS A 47 0.92 3.46 10.59
C CYS A 47 2.03 4.32 11.20
N TYR A 48 2.03 5.61 10.88
CA TYR A 48 3.04 6.56 11.35
C TYR A 48 2.61 7.22 12.67
N ASP A 49 3.59 7.50 13.53
CA ASP A 49 3.42 8.18 14.81
C ASP A 49 4.38 9.37 14.92
N TYR A 50 3.83 10.59 15.01
CA TYR A 50 4.64 11.82 15.12
C TYR A 50 5.44 11.92 16.41
N LYS A 51 4.95 11.33 17.51
CA LYS A 51 5.65 11.36 18.80
C LYS A 51 6.88 10.45 18.76
N LEU A 52 6.76 9.30 18.11
CA LEU A 52 7.88 8.38 17.89
C LEU A 52 8.79 8.82 16.74
N LYS A 53 8.33 9.78 15.91
CA LYS A 53 8.98 10.18 14.66
C LYS A 53 9.27 8.98 13.76
N GLY A 54 8.30 8.06 13.67
CA GLY A 54 8.53 6.78 13.03
C GLY A 54 7.29 5.91 12.87
N THR A 55 7.50 4.75 12.26
CA THR A 55 6.50 3.73 12.02
C THR A 55 6.20 2.91 13.28
N LYS A 56 4.92 2.80 13.63
CA LYS A 56 4.43 1.94 14.70
C LYS A 56 4.00 0.55 14.19
N ALA A 57 3.48 0.48 12.96
CA ALA A 57 3.14 -0.77 12.28
C ALA A 57 3.24 -0.59 10.75
N VAL A 58 3.64 -1.65 10.03
CA VAL A 58 3.67 -1.69 8.57
C VAL A 58 3.00 -2.96 8.09
N ALA A 59 2.26 -2.88 6.99
CA ALA A 59 1.65 -4.04 6.37
C ALA A 59 1.86 -3.99 4.85
N TYR A 60 2.24 -5.13 4.28
CA TYR A 60 2.48 -5.28 2.85
C TYR A 60 2.09 -6.68 2.42
N LYS A 61 1.76 -6.83 1.15
CA LYS A 61 1.41 -8.13 0.57
C LYS A 61 2.67 -8.83 0.09
N VAL A 62 2.82 -10.11 0.39
CA VAL A 62 3.93 -10.93 -0.14
C VAL A 62 3.35 -12.00 -1.04
N GLU A 63 3.70 -11.97 -2.32
CA GLU A 63 3.20 -12.89 -3.34
C GLU A 63 4.35 -13.36 -4.23
N ALA A 64 4.28 -14.58 -4.75
CA ALA A 64 5.30 -15.08 -5.65
C ALA A 64 5.50 -14.18 -6.90
N SER A 65 4.48 -13.44 -7.32
CA SER A 65 4.56 -12.45 -8.42
C SER A 65 5.37 -11.22 -8.04
N ASN A 66 5.25 -10.70 -6.82
CA ASN A 66 5.94 -9.47 -6.38
C ASN A 66 7.36 -9.69 -5.87
N LEU A 67 7.75 -10.95 -5.65
CA LEU A 67 9.12 -11.34 -5.31
C LEU A 67 10.02 -11.65 -6.51
N LYS A 68 9.45 -11.74 -7.72
CA LYS A 68 10.16 -12.08 -8.95
C LYS A 68 10.83 -10.89 -9.64
N ASP A 69 10.68 -9.69 -9.08
CA ASP A 69 11.27 -8.50 -9.64
C ASP A 69 12.80 -8.58 -9.68
N LYS A 70 13.37 -7.83 -10.62
CA LYS A 70 14.81 -7.81 -10.89
C LYS A 70 15.57 -7.47 -9.60
N GLN A 71 16.51 -8.33 -9.21
CA GLN A 71 17.39 -8.04 -8.08
C GLN A 71 18.08 -6.69 -8.27
N ILE A 72 17.87 -5.78 -7.31
CA ILE A 72 18.50 -4.47 -7.33
C ILE A 72 20.01 -4.64 -7.13
N LYS A 73 20.82 -4.11 -8.05
CA LYS A 73 22.29 -4.19 -7.94
C LYS A 73 22.86 -3.26 -6.86
N LYS A 74 22.13 -2.19 -6.53
CA LYS A 74 22.52 -1.19 -5.53
C LYS A 74 21.29 -0.74 -4.76
N ARG A 75 21.41 -0.68 -3.43
CA ARG A 75 20.36 -0.17 -2.55
C ARG A 75 20.22 1.36 -2.74
N PRO A 76 18.99 1.89 -2.89
CA PRO A 76 18.76 3.34 -2.83
C PRO A 76 19.26 3.94 -1.52
N ARG A 77 19.58 5.24 -1.52
CA ARG A 77 19.87 5.97 -0.28
C ARG A 77 18.56 6.20 0.48
N PHE A 78 18.68 6.39 1.79
CA PHE A 78 17.58 6.91 2.58
C PHE A 78 17.45 8.41 2.36
N GLU A 79 16.21 8.87 2.27
CA GLU A 79 15.82 10.27 2.10
C GLU A 79 14.63 10.53 3.01
N ASP A 80 14.45 11.79 3.41
CA ASP A 80 13.31 12.20 4.22
C ASP A 80 12.00 12.08 3.40
N ASP A 81 10.95 11.51 4.00
CA ASP A 81 9.63 11.45 3.36
C ASP A 81 8.90 12.77 3.57
N THR A 82 8.73 13.53 2.49
CA THR A 82 8.08 14.85 2.50
C THR A 82 6.55 14.79 2.62
N ASN A 83 5.96 13.59 2.69
CA ASN A 83 4.52 13.38 2.82
C ASN A 83 4.08 13.06 4.26
N ILE A 84 4.99 13.27 5.22
CA ILE A 84 4.82 13.05 6.66
C ILE A 84 4.76 14.39 7.37
#